data_AF-A0A2U1TIK6-F1
#
_entry.id   AF-A0A2U1TIK6-F1
#
_cell.length_a   1.000
_cell.length_b   1.000
_cell.length_c   1.000
_cell.angle_alpha   90.00
_cell.angle_beta   90.00
_cell.angle_gamma   90.00
#
_symmetry.space_group_name_H-M   'P 1'
#
loop_
_entity.id
_entity.type
_entity.pdbx_description
1 polymer ?
#
loop_
_entity_poly.entity_id
_entity_poly.type
_entity_poly.pdbx_seq_one_letter_code
_entity_poly.pdbx_strand_id
1 'polypeptide(L)' 'MFDNTPLELEEIIDQCRALIYAVVELDKPKAEEILSFVLWEQLDLLFRTFHTPEVIPVD' A
#
# COMPACT_ATOMS: atom_id res chain seq x y z
N MET A 1 2.16 -18.40 -1.57
CA MET A 1 1.81 -18.61 -0.16
C MET A 1 1.12 -17.33 0.27
N PHE A 2 -0.19 -17.36 0.51
CA PHE A 2 -0.91 -16.19 1.03
C PHE A 2 -0.67 -16.18 2.53
N ASP A 3 0.38 -15.49 2.97
CA ASP A 3 0.48 -15.11 4.37
C ASP A 3 -0.61 -14.06 4.62
N ASN A 4 -1.53 -14.40 5.51
CA ASN A 4 -2.62 -13.50 5.93
C ASN A 4 -2.20 -12.59 7.08
N THR A 5 -0.88 -12.51 7.36
CA THR A 5 -0.34 -11.56 8.33
C THR A 5 -0.64 -10.15 7.80
N PRO A 6 -1.21 -9.26 8.63
CA PRO A 6 -1.33 -7.85 8.27
C PRO A 6 0.04 -7.31 7.84
N LEU A 7 0.07 -6.51 6.77
CA LEU A 7 1.30 -5.88 6.31
C LEU A 7 1.81 -4.91 7.38
N GLU A 8 3.10 -4.98 7.67
CA GLU A 8 3.78 -3.98 8.49
C GLU A 8 3.83 -2.63 7.76
N LEU A 9 3.97 -1.54 8.52
CA LEU A 9 3.95 -0.18 7.97
C LEU A 9 5.01 0.00 6.87
N GLU A 10 6.21 -0.54 7.08
CA GLU A 10 7.31 -0.51 6.11
C GLU A 10 6.97 -1.23 4.81
N GLU A 11 6.27 -2.37 4.89
CA GLU A 11 5.87 -3.14 3.72
C GLU A 11 4.83 -2.38 2.88
N ILE A 12 3.91 -1.68 3.54
CA ILE A 12 2.92 -0.83 2.87
C ILE A 12 3.62 0.34 2.17
N ILE A 13 4.59 0.98 2.83
CA ILE A 13 5.38 2.08 2.24
C ILE A 13 6.15 1.60 1.00
N ASP A 14 6.80 0.45 1.07
CA ASP A 14 7.57 -0.09 -0.05
C ASP A 14 6.68 -0.51 -1.22
N GLN A 15 5.48 -1.04 -0.95
CA GLN A 15 4.49 -1.31 -1.99
C GLN A 15 4.01 -0.01 -2.67
N CYS A 16 3.72 1.04 -1.91
CA CYS A 16 3.36 2.35 -2.47
C CYS A 16 4.47 2.89 -3.39
N ARG A 17 5.74 2.80 -2.99
CA ARG A 17 6.88 3.21 -3.83
C ARG A 17 6.92 2.41 -5.13
N ALA A 18 6.82 1.08 -5.06
CA ALA A 18 6.85 0.22 -6.23
C ALA A 18 5.71 0.54 -7.21
N LEU A 19 4.50 0.80 -6.69
CA LEU A 19 3.34 1.18 -7.49
C LEU A 19 3.51 2.54 -8.15
N ILE A 20 4.05 3.54 -7.46
CA ILE A 20 4.36 4.85 -8.05
C ILE A 20 5.34 4.70 -9.21
N TYR A 21 6.43 3.95 -9.02
CA TYR A 21 7.38 3.68 -10.10
C TYR A 21 6.71 2.98 -11.27
N ALA A 22 5.87 1.97 -11.02
CA ALA A 22 5.17 1.27 -12.09
C ALA A 22 4.22 2.20 -12.86
N VAL A 23 3.44 3.03 -12.18
CA VAL A 23 2.53 4.00 -12.82
C VAL A 23 3.30 4.97 -13.70
N VAL A 24 4.44 5.50 -13.23
CA VAL A 24 5.25 6.47 -14.00
C VAL A 24 5.94 5.84 -15.22
N GLU A 25 6.41 4.60 -15.10
CA GLU A 25 7.20 3.94 -16.15
C GLU A 25 6.32 3.22 -17.19
N LEU A 26 5.04 2.98 -16.91
CA LEU A 26 4.18 2.22 -17.80
C LEU A 26 3.63 3.05 -18.96
N ASP A 27 4.11 2.76 -20.16
CA ASP A 27 3.56 3.30 -21.43
C ASP A 27 2.31 2.51 -21.92
N LYS A 28 1.46 2.09 -20.98
CA LYS A 28 0.22 1.35 -21.26
C LYS A 28 -0.93 1.99 -20.50
N PRO A 29 -1.75 2.84 -21.16
CA PRO A 29 -2.79 3.64 -20.49
C PRO A 29 -3.74 2.83 -19.62
N LYS A 30 -4.11 1.62 -20.07
CA LYS A 30 -5.01 0.74 -19.33
C LYS A 30 -4.37 0.09 -18.10
N ALA A 31 -3.06 -0.16 -18.14
CA ALA A 31 -2.33 -0.67 -16.97
C ALA A 31 -2.05 0.45 -15.96
N GLU A 32 -1.74 1.65 -16.45
CA GLU A 32 -1.57 2.86 -15.64
C GLU A 32 -2.84 3.19 -14.83
N GLU A 33 -4.01 3.15 -15.45
CA GLU A 33 -5.29 3.41 -14.79
C GLU A 33 -5.57 2.40 -13.65
N ILE A 34 -5.34 1.11 -13.92
CA ILE A 34 -5.52 0.04 -12.93
C ILE A 34 -4.52 0.22 -11.78
N LEU A 35 -3.25 0.48 -12.08
CA LEU A 35 -2.23 0.63 -11.03
C LEU A 35 -2.40 1.92 -10.24
N SER A 36 -2.95 2.97 -10.84
CA SER A 36 -3.32 4.20 -10.14
C SER A 36 -4.44 3.94 -9.13
N PHE A 37 -5.42 3.09 -9.50
CA PHE A 37 -6.46 2.65 -8.56
C PHE A 37 -5.88 1.84 -7.39
N VAL A 38 -5.02 0.86 -7.70
CA VAL A 38 -4.36 0.04 -6.66
C VAL A 38 -3.46 0.90 -5.75
N LEU A 39 -2.73 1.87 -6.32
CA LEU A 39 -1.93 2.82 -5.56
C LEU A 39 -2.81 3.65 -4.61
N TRP A 40 -3.98 4.09 -5.05
CA TRP A 40 -4.90 4.82 -4.19
C TRP A 40 -5.38 3.98 -3.00
N GLU A 41 -5.74 2.71 -3.23
CA GLU A 41 -6.13 1.79 -2.15
C GLU A 41 -4.99 1.58 -1.14
N GLN A 42 -3.76 1.44 -1.64
CA GLN A 42 -2.58 1.27 -0.78
C GLN A 42 -2.25 2.54 0.02
N LEU A 43 -2.48 3.73 -0.54
CA LEU A 43 -2.31 4.99 0.19
C LEU A 43 -3.37 5.16 1.28
N ASP A 44 -4.61 4.76 1.03
CA ASP A 44 -5.67 4.75 2.04
C ASP A 44 -5.37 3.73 3.16
N LEU A 45 -4.87 2.54 2.80
CA LEU A 45 -4.37 1.56 3.78
C LEU A 45 -3.24 2.16 4.62
N LEU A 46 -2.23 2.78 3.99
CA LEU A 46 -1.12 3.44 4.67
C LEU A 46 -1.62 4.49 5.66
N PHE A 47 -2.53 5.35 5.23
CA PHE A 47 -3.12 6.38 6.08
C PHE A 47 -3.81 5.78 7.29
N ARG A 48 -4.65 4.76 7.10
CA ARG A 48 -5.36 4.09 8.19
C ARG A 48 -4.40 3.40 9.15
N THR A 49 -3.40 2.68 8.64
CA THR A 49 -2.40 1.99 9.48
C THR A 49 -1.60 2.99 10.30
N PHE A 50 -1.14 4.08 9.69
CA PHE A 50 -0.38 5.13 10.39
C PHE A 50 -1.19 5.84 11.48
N HIS A 51 -2.50 6.01 11.27
CA HIS A 51 -3.39 6.67 12.23
C HIS A 51 -4.10 5.70 13.18
N THR A 52 -3.89 4.40 13.07
CA THR A 52 -4.42 3.44 14.03
C THR A 52 -3.56 3.52 15.29
N PRO A 53 -4.13 3.91 16.46
CA PRO A 53 -3.35 3.94 17.69
C PRO A 53 -2.89 2.52 18.02
N GLU A 54 -1.59 2.35 18.29
CA GLU A 54 -1.06 1.10 18.84
C GLU A 54 -1.87 0.76 20.10
N VAL A 55 -2.64 -0.33 20.03
CA VAL A 55 -3.27 -0.89 21.22
C VAL A 55 -2.16 -1.59 22.00
N ILE A 56 -1.53 -0.86 22.91
CA ILE A 56 -0.59 -1.46 23.88
C ILE A 56 -1.43 -2.34 24.82
N PRO A 57 -1.28 -3.67 24.82
CA PRO A 57 -1.96 -4.50 25.79
C PRO A 57 -1.43 -4.16 27.19
N VAL A 58 -2.34 -3.81 28.11
CA VAL A 58 -2.03 -3.61 29.51
C VAL A 58 -2.04 -5.00 30.17
N ASP A 59 -0.86 -5.45 30.61
CA ASP A 59 -0.69 -6.64 31.48
C ASP A 59 -1.33 -6.47 32.86
#